data_AF-A0A9P6UE98-F1
#
_entry.id   AF-A0A9P6UE98-F1
#
_cell.length_a   1.000
_cell.length_b   1.000
_cell.length_c   1.000
_cell.angle_alpha   90.00
_cell.angle_beta   90.00
_cell.angle_gamma   90.00
#
_symmetry.space_group_name_H-M   'P 1'
#
loop_
_entity.id
_entity.type
_entity.pdbx_description
1 polymer ?
#
loop_
_entity_poly.entity_id
_entity_poly.type
_entity_poly.pdbx_seq_one_letter_code
_entity_poly.pdbx_strand_id
1 'polypeptide(L)'
;MARREATAPLLANEDPRDEFDDEERELLRKEEAKHIRRERARMVLCLGLAIVLTTSAVTITFYFAKMSLDGFGPASQTYGRTFYKYKNRGTVLEGEPTSLDTLLVGTSRTRSSDSLVSDSAAGATAFSCAMKTYNGAIAVDPTGNPCGTILEAAKDLGMLTGVVVTSRITHATPAAFSAHVIH
;
A
#
# COMPACT_ATOMS: atom_id res chain seq x y z
N MET A 1 -75.54 0.99 -22.76
CA MET A 1 -76.03 2.27 -22.19
C MET A 1 -74.83 2.96 -21.55
N ALA A 2 -74.65 4.24 -21.85
CA ALA A 2 -73.38 4.96 -21.91
C ALA A 2 -72.67 5.21 -20.56
N ARG A 3 -71.32 5.16 -20.61
CA ARG A 3 -70.41 5.83 -19.67
C ARG A 3 -70.69 7.35 -19.67
N ARG A 4 -70.70 7.97 -18.48
CA ARG A 4 -70.46 9.41 -18.34
C ARG A 4 -69.37 9.61 -17.28
N GLU A 5 -68.20 10.00 -17.76
CA GLU A 5 -67.14 10.62 -16.96
C GLU A 5 -67.58 12.06 -16.65
N ALA A 6 -67.51 12.44 -15.37
CA ALA A 6 -67.71 13.82 -14.94
C ALA A 6 -66.33 14.48 -14.79
N THR A 7 -65.97 15.34 -15.72
CA THR A 7 -64.80 16.24 -15.63
C THR A 7 -65.16 17.46 -14.80
N ALA A 8 -64.44 17.69 -13.69
CA ALA A 8 -64.49 18.92 -12.90
C ALA A 8 -63.68 20.05 -13.58
N PRO A 9 -64.07 21.33 -13.44
CA PRO A 9 -63.38 22.44 -14.09
C PRO A 9 -62.05 22.80 -13.38
N LEU A 10 -61.03 23.12 -14.17
CA LEU A 10 -59.73 23.64 -13.74
C LEU A 10 -59.89 25.05 -13.14
N LEU A 11 -59.61 25.20 -11.85
CA LEU A 11 -59.39 26.50 -11.20
C LEU A 11 -57.99 27.00 -11.60
N ALA A 12 -57.93 28.20 -12.17
CA ALA A 12 -56.67 28.90 -12.38
C ALA A 12 -56.08 29.27 -11.01
N ASN A 13 -54.91 28.72 -10.69
CA ASN A 13 -54.12 29.16 -9.54
C ASN A 13 -53.46 30.49 -9.92
N GLU A 14 -54.05 31.60 -9.48
CA GLU A 14 -53.37 32.89 -9.49
C GLU A 14 -52.24 32.85 -8.45
N ASP A 15 -51.03 33.06 -8.93
CA ASP A 15 -49.83 33.06 -8.12
C ASP A 15 -49.73 34.42 -7.40
N PRO A 16 -49.65 34.48 -6.06
CA PRO A 16 -49.59 35.74 -5.30
C PRO A 16 -48.34 36.60 -5.59
N ARG A 17 -47.50 36.18 -6.54
CA ARG A 17 -46.40 36.95 -7.11
C ARG A 17 -46.84 37.96 -8.18
N ASP A 18 -48.12 37.98 -8.55
CA ASP A 18 -48.61 38.85 -9.64
C ASP A 18 -48.97 40.29 -9.25
N GLU A 19 -48.85 40.68 -7.98
CA GLU A 19 -49.16 42.05 -7.48
C GLU A 19 -48.00 43.06 -7.53
N PHE A 20 -46.78 42.64 -7.91
CA PHE A 20 -45.59 43.51 -7.88
C PHE A 20 -45.31 44.16 -9.24
N ASP A 21 -44.95 45.45 -9.25
CA ASP A 21 -44.51 46.20 -10.44
C ASP A 21 -43.23 45.59 -11.03
N ASP A 22 -43.04 45.73 -12.34
CA ASP A 22 -41.95 45.10 -13.09
C ASP A 22 -40.57 45.50 -12.56
N GLU A 23 -40.42 46.74 -12.05
CA GLU A 23 -39.19 47.22 -11.40
C GLU A 23 -38.91 46.51 -10.06
N GLU A 24 -39.93 46.28 -9.23
CA GLU A 24 -39.77 45.58 -7.96
C GLU A 24 -39.41 44.10 -8.18
N ARG A 25 -40.00 43.47 -9.21
CA ARG A 25 -39.62 42.11 -9.62
C ARG A 25 -38.18 42.04 -10.11
N GLU A 26 -37.69 43.08 -10.78
CA GLU A 26 -36.29 43.13 -11.23
C GLU A 26 -35.33 43.32 -10.05
N LEU A 27 -35.68 44.17 -9.08
CA LEU A 27 -34.90 44.37 -7.86
C LEU A 27 -34.83 43.09 -7.01
N LEU A 28 -35.97 42.42 -6.80
CA LEU A 28 -36.01 41.13 -6.09
C LEU A 28 -35.14 40.08 -6.80
N ARG A 29 -35.22 39.98 -8.14
CA ARG A 29 -34.33 39.07 -8.91
C ARG A 29 -32.85 39.42 -8.76
N LYS A 30 -32.50 40.71 -8.71
CA LYS A 30 -31.11 41.16 -8.49
C LYS A 30 -30.63 40.82 -7.08
N GLU A 31 -31.48 40.97 -6.06
CA GLU A 31 -31.15 40.60 -4.68
C GLU A 31 -31.04 39.10 -4.48
N GLU A 32 -31.97 38.30 -5.02
CA GLU A 32 -31.91 36.84 -5.03
C GLU A 32 -30.63 36.35 -5.75
N ALA A 33 -30.32 36.94 -6.92
CA ALA A 33 -29.09 36.60 -7.63
C ALA A 33 -27.83 36.96 -6.84
N LYS A 34 -27.84 38.06 -6.07
CA LYS A 34 -26.74 38.46 -5.20
C LYS A 34 -26.60 37.54 -3.99
N HIS A 35 -27.72 37.09 -3.42
CA HIS A 35 -27.76 36.11 -2.34
C HIS A 35 -27.23 34.74 -2.82
N ILE A 36 -27.70 34.25 -3.97
CA ILE A 36 -27.24 33.00 -4.58
C ILE A 36 -25.74 33.06 -4.90
N ARG A 37 -25.23 34.19 -5.40
CA ARG A 37 -23.79 34.37 -5.65
C ARG A 37 -22.97 34.33 -4.35
N ARG A 38 -23.46 34.91 -3.26
CA ARG A 38 -22.79 34.88 -1.94
C ARG A 38 -22.78 33.48 -1.34
N GLU A 39 -23.89 32.76 -1.42
CA GLU A 39 -23.97 31.37 -0.94
C GLU A 39 -23.11 30.42 -1.77
N ARG A 40 -23.07 30.59 -3.10
CA ARG A 40 -22.13 29.86 -3.96
C ARG A 40 -20.67 30.17 -3.64
N ALA A 41 -20.32 31.44 -3.40
CA ALA A 41 -18.96 31.83 -3.03
C ALA A 41 -18.53 31.23 -1.67
N ARG A 42 -19.45 31.22 -0.70
CA ARG A 42 -19.24 30.56 0.60
C ARG A 42 -19.07 29.06 0.46
N MET A 43 -19.91 28.41 -0.35
CA MET A 43 -19.83 26.97 -0.58
C MET A 43 -18.50 26.58 -1.27
N VAL A 44 -18.06 27.35 -2.27
CA VAL A 44 -16.77 27.14 -2.94
C VAL A 44 -15.59 27.37 -1.98
N LEU A 45 -15.67 28.41 -1.14
CA LEU A 45 -14.62 28.69 -0.14
C LEU A 45 -14.55 27.59 0.93
N CYS A 46 -15.68 27.12 1.46
CA CYS A 46 -15.74 26.03 2.43
C CYS A 46 -15.25 24.71 1.83
N LEU A 47 -15.61 24.40 0.58
CA LEU A 47 -15.15 23.20 -0.11
C LEU A 47 -13.64 23.25 -0.38
N GLY A 48 -13.13 24.42 -0.80
CA GLY A 48 -11.70 24.64 -1.00
C GLY A 48 -10.89 24.50 0.30
N LEU A 49 -11.38 25.07 1.40
CA LEU A 49 -10.73 24.95 2.71
C LEU A 49 -10.74 23.50 3.22
N ALA A 50 -11.84 22.76 3.04
CA ALA A 50 -11.92 21.35 3.39
C ALA A 50 -10.92 20.49 2.61
N ILE A 51 -10.75 20.75 1.31
CA ILE A 51 -9.77 20.04 0.48
C ILE A 51 -8.34 20.31 0.99
N VAL A 52 -7.99 21.57 1.30
CA VAL A 52 -6.65 21.94 1.81
C VAL A 52 -6.33 21.29 3.16
N LEU A 53 -7.31 21.10 4.04
CA LEU A 53 -7.09 20.41 5.31
C LEU A 53 -6.87 18.89 5.16
N THR A 54 -7.35 18.27 4.09
CA THR A 54 -7.23 16.81 3.88
C THR A 54 -5.94 16.37 3.19
N THR A 55 -5.19 17.27 2.55
CA THR A 55 -3.99 16.94 1.77
C THR A 55 -2.71 16.81 2.61
N SER A 56 -2.74 17.17 3.90
CA SER A 56 -1.60 17.15 4.81
C SER A 56 -1.19 15.76 5.29
N ALA A 57 -1.91 14.70 4.88
CA ALA A 57 -1.67 13.33 5.37
C ALA A 57 -1.51 12.29 4.25
N VAL A 58 -0.88 12.65 3.12
CA VAL A 58 -0.32 11.63 2.22
C VAL A 58 1.01 11.14 2.81
N THR A 59 0.94 10.40 3.91
CA THR A 59 2.07 9.58 4.34
C THR A 59 2.16 8.41 3.38
N ILE A 60 3.15 8.46 2.48
CA ILE A 60 3.54 7.29 1.68
C ILE A 60 3.98 6.23 2.70
N THR A 61 3.11 5.26 2.95
CA THR A 61 3.44 4.15 3.83
C THR A 61 4.31 3.21 3.04
N PHE A 62 5.63 3.31 3.24
CA PHE A 62 6.58 2.37 2.66
C PHE A 62 6.41 1.02 3.37
N TYR A 63 6.01 -0.01 2.62
CA TYR A 63 5.97 -1.38 3.13
C TYR A 63 7.14 -2.15 2.54
N PHE A 64 8.09 -2.54 3.39
CA PHE A 64 9.19 -3.42 3.01
C PHE A 64 8.90 -4.84 3.50
N ALA A 65 8.52 -5.73 2.58
CA ALA A 65 8.34 -7.14 2.87
C ALA A 65 9.45 -7.96 2.19
N LYS A 66 10.28 -8.62 2.99
CA LYS A 66 11.31 -9.52 2.49
C LYS A 66 11.00 -10.96 2.87
N MET A 67 10.70 -11.76 1.86
CA MET A 67 10.64 -13.22 1.99
C MET A 67 12.05 -13.79 1.79
N SER A 68 12.57 -14.46 2.82
CA SER A 68 13.87 -15.15 2.76
C SER A 68 13.63 -16.64 2.83
N LEU A 69 13.95 -17.35 1.74
CA LEU A 69 13.81 -18.79 1.67
C LEU A 69 15.19 -19.41 1.82
N ASP A 70 15.42 -20.11 2.94
CA ASP A 70 16.72 -20.74 3.20
C ASP A 70 16.99 -21.88 2.20
N GLY A 71 18.17 -21.88 1.58
CA GLY A 71 18.56 -22.87 0.55
C GLY A 71 17.76 -22.84 -0.77
N PHE A 72 16.94 -21.81 -1.03
CA PHE A 72 16.07 -21.77 -2.20
C PHE A 72 16.75 -21.19 -3.45
N GLY A 73 17.53 -22.04 -4.13
CA GLY A 73 18.16 -21.71 -5.40
C GLY A 73 17.25 -21.89 -6.62
N PRO A 74 17.74 -21.58 -7.84
CA PRO A 74 16.97 -21.71 -9.09
C PRO A 74 16.43 -23.12 -9.35
N ALA A 75 17.17 -24.16 -8.94
CA ALA A 75 16.73 -25.54 -9.04
C ALA A 75 15.52 -25.82 -8.14
N SER A 76 15.58 -25.40 -6.87
CA SER A 76 14.48 -25.52 -5.91
C SER A 76 13.24 -24.74 -6.37
N GLN A 77 13.43 -23.55 -6.96
CA GLN A 77 12.33 -22.78 -7.54
C GLN A 77 11.66 -23.51 -8.70
N THR A 78 12.45 -24.07 -9.62
CA THR A 78 11.93 -24.80 -10.79
C THR A 78 11.17 -26.05 -10.37
N TYR A 79 11.67 -26.77 -9.37
CA TYR A 79 11.00 -27.92 -8.78
C TYR A 79 9.67 -27.52 -8.12
N GLY A 80 9.69 -26.50 -7.26
CA GLY A 80 8.49 -25.98 -6.59
C GLY A 80 7.42 -25.51 -7.57
N ARG A 81 7.83 -24.79 -8.63
CA ARG A 81 6.94 -24.36 -9.73
C ARG A 81 6.26 -25.54 -10.41
N THR A 82 7.05 -26.56 -10.77
CA THR A 82 6.55 -27.75 -11.48
C THR A 82 5.59 -28.55 -10.61
N PHE A 83 5.94 -28.75 -9.33
CA PHE A 83 5.10 -29.47 -8.37
C PHE A 83 3.78 -28.73 -8.10
N TYR A 84 3.82 -27.40 -7.92
CA TYR A 84 2.62 -26.58 -7.75
C TYR A 84 1.67 -26.72 -8.95
N LYS A 85 2.20 -26.61 -10.17
CA LYS A 85 1.40 -26.80 -11.40
C LYS A 85 0.83 -28.21 -11.50
N TYR A 86 1.60 -29.23 -11.14
CA TYR A 86 1.14 -30.61 -11.11
C TYR A 86 -0.04 -30.81 -10.15
N LYS A 87 0.03 -30.25 -8.93
CA LYS A 87 -1.02 -30.35 -7.93
C LYS A 87 -2.30 -29.59 -8.31
N ASN A 88 -2.15 -28.50 -9.05
CA ASN A 88 -3.24 -27.61 -9.47
C ASN A 88 -3.68 -27.82 -10.92
N ARG A 89 -3.40 -28.99 -11.50
CA ARG A 89 -3.81 -29.37 -12.86
C ARG A 89 -5.32 -29.14 -13.06
N GLY A 90 -5.67 -28.43 -14.13
CA GLY A 90 -7.05 -28.04 -14.46
C GLY A 90 -7.44 -26.62 -14.05
N THR A 91 -6.72 -25.99 -13.11
CA THR A 91 -6.93 -24.58 -12.70
C THR A 91 -5.82 -23.65 -13.17
N VAL A 92 -4.58 -24.15 -13.23
CA VAL A 92 -3.41 -23.40 -13.69
C VAL A 92 -2.95 -24.00 -15.01
N LEU A 93 -2.89 -23.19 -16.07
CA LEU A 93 -2.44 -23.63 -17.39
C LEU A 93 -0.91 -23.81 -17.41
N GLU A 94 -0.41 -24.71 -18.26
CA GLU A 94 1.02 -25.09 -18.29
C GLU A 94 1.97 -23.92 -18.59
N GLY A 95 1.51 -22.86 -19.26
CA GLY A 95 2.30 -21.67 -19.58
C GLY A 95 2.24 -20.51 -18.59
N GLU A 96 1.33 -20.55 -17.60
CA GLU A 96 1.11 -19.39 -16.72
C GLU A 96 2.30 -19.19 -15.76
N PRO A 97 2.81 -17.96 -15.61
CA PRO A 97 3.84 -17.65 -14.63
C PRO A 97 3.26 -17.78 -13.20
N THR A 98 4.06 -18.29 -12.26
CA THR A 98 3.69 -18.23 -10.84
C THR A 98 3.93 -16.83 -10.29
N SER A 99 3.33 -16.49 -9.15
CA SER A 99 3.51 -15.19 -8.51
C SER A 99 4.98 -14.86 -8.18
N LEU A 100 5.83 -15.87 -7.99
CA LEU A 100 7.27 -15.66 -7.80
C LEU A 100 7.99 -15.36 -9.12
N ASP A 101 7.50 -15.88 -10.24
CA ASP A 101 8.12 -15.69 -11.55
C ASP A 101 7.96 -14.24 -12.03
N THR A 102 6.82 -13.62 -11.71
CA THR A 102 6.57 -12.21 -12.01
C THR A 102 7.44 -11.23 -11.21
N LEU A 103 8.08 -11.69 -10.13
CA LEU A 103 8.92 -10.88 -9.26
C LEU A 103 10.43 -11.02 -9.55
N LEU A 104 10.81 -11.87 -10.50
CA LEU A 104 12.22 -12.11 -10.81
C LEU A 104 12.83 -10.94 -11.58
N VAL A 105 13.74 -10.21 -10.93
CA VAL A 105 14.40 -9.03 -11.51
C VAL A 105 15.92 -9.18 -11.68
N GLY A 106 16.53 -10.28 -11.21
CA GLY A 106 17.97 -10.49 -11.30
C GLY A 106 18.48 -11.67 -10.49
N THR A 107 19.80 -11.71 -10.29
CA THR A 107 20.50 -12.75 -9.51
C THR A 107 21.39 -12.11 -8.43
N SER A 108 21.69 -12.87 -7.37
CA SER A 108 22.53 -12.41 -6.25
C SER A 108 23.76 -13.29 -6.08
N ARG A 109 24.91 -12.68 -5.76
CA ARG A 109 26.16 -13.38 -5.45
C ARG A 109 26.29 -13.59 -3.94
N THR A 110 26.15 -14.84 -3.50
CA THR A 110 25.92 -15.19 -2.09
C THR A 110 27.18 -15.49 -1.26
N ARG A 111 28.40 -15.44 -1.80
CA ARG A 111 29.63 -15.69 -1.02
C ARG A 111 29.71 -14.84 0.26
N SER A 112 30.25 -15.41 1.34
CA SER A 112 30.61 -14.70 2.57
C SER A 112 31.97 -13.99 2.40
N SER A 113 32.51 -13.36 3.44
CA SER A 113 33.85 -12.76 3.40
C SER A 113 34.98 -13.79 3.52
N ASP A 114 34.70 -14.93 4.13
CA ASP A 114 35.66 -16.00 4.47
C ASP A 114 35.46 -17.29 3.66
N SER A 115 34.36 -17.43 2.92
CA SER A 115 34.02 -18.64 2.16
C SER A 115 33.28 -18.34 0.85
N LEU A 116 33.52 -19.18 -0.16
CA LEU A 116 32.73 -19.18 -1.40
C LEU A 116 31.29 -19.69 -1.18
N VAL A 117 31.10 -20.53 -0.16
CA VAL A 117 29.81 -21.07 0.26
C VAL A 117 29.44 -20.42 1.59
N SER A 118 28.49 -19.49 1.54
CA SER A 118 27.95 -18.81 2.71
C SER A 118 27.01 -19.71 3.49
N ASP A 119 26.96 -19.52 4.79
CA ASP A 119 25.90 -20.04 5.64
C ASP A 119 24.69 -19.08 5.69
N SER A 120 23.65 -19.48 6.43
CA SER A 120 22.44 -18.67 6.60
C SER A 120 22.69 -17.40 7.41
N ALA A 121 23.68 -17.38 8.32
CA ALA A 121 24.01 -16.24 9.16
C ALA A 121 24.63 -15.10 8.35
N ALA A 122 25.73 -15.37 7.63
CA ALA A 122 26.40 -14.40 6.79
C ALA A 122 25.50 -13.90 5.66
N GLY A 123 24.70 -14.80 5.06
CA GLY A 123 23.73 -14.45 4.03
C GLY A 123 22.62 -13.54 4.56
N ALA A 124 22.09 -13.82 5.75
CA ALA A 124 21.07 -12.98 6.37
C ALA A 124 21.62 -11.62 6.79
N THR A 125 22.85 -11.57 7.34
CA THR A 125 23.55 -10.33 7.67
C THR A 125 23.78 -9.46 6.43
N ALA A 126 24.14 -10.06 5.29
CA ALA A 126 24.25 -9.33 4.03
C ALA A 126 22.93 -8.71 3.58
N PHE A 127 21.80 -9.33 3.90
CA PHE A 127 20.48 -8.79 3.59
C PHE A 127 19.96 -7.79 4.62
N SER A 128 20.32 -7.93 5.89
CA SER A 128 19.84 -7.06 6.96
C SER A 128 20.67 -5.79 7.08
N CYS A 129 22.01 -5.91 7.02
CA CYS A 129 22.96 -4.80 7.15
C CYS A 129 23.50 -4.26 5.83
N ALA A 130 23.11 -4.85 4.69
CA ALA A 130 23.69 -4.54 3.37
C ALA A 130 25.22 -4.72 3.29
N MET A 131 25.80 -5.58 4.15
CA MET A 131 27.24 -5.79 4.28
C MET A 131 27.57 -7.29 4.38
N LYS A 132 28.57 -7.75 3.64
CA LYS A 132 29.06 -9.13 3.75
C LYS A 132 29.95 -9.30 4.98
N THR A 133 29.81 -10.45 5.62
CA THR A 133 30.57 -10.84 6.82
C THR A 133 30.98 -12.33 6.73
N TYR A 134 31.63 -12.84 7.76
CA TYR A 134 32.12 -14.23 7.84
C TYR A 134 30.99 -15.19 8.22
N ASN A 135 31.17 -16.48 7.94
CA ASN A 135 30.17 -17.50 8.30
C ASN A 135 29.97 -17.55 9.83
N GLY A 136 28.73 -17.68 10.28
CA GLY A 136 28.34 -17.65 11.70
C GLY A 136 28.06 -16.26 12.27
N ALA A 137 28.46 -15.18 11.59
CA ALA A 137 28.21 -13.82 12.05
C ALA A 137 26.74 -13.41 11.92
N ILE A 138 26.18 -12.88 13.01
CA ILE A 138 24.80 -12.39 13.09
C ILE A 138 24.83 -10.87 13.25
N ALA A 139 24.44 -10.14 12.21
CA ALA A 139 24.39 -8.67 12.16
C ALA A 139 25.66 -7.97 12.67
N VAL A 140 26.83 -8.51 12.33
CA VAL A 140 28.12 -7.88 12.62
C VAL A 140 28.96 -7.76 11.35
N ASP A 141 29.82 -6.75 11.32
CA ASP A 141 30.82 -6.56 10.27
C ASP A 141 31.90 -7.66 10.32
N PRO A 142 32.79 -7.75 9.30
CA PRO A 142 33.86 -8.75 9.31
C PRO A 142 34.85 -8.65 10.48
N THR A 143 34.86 -7.53 11.21
CA THR A 143 35.70 -7.30 12.40
C THR A 143 34.97 -7.59 13.71
N GLY A 144 33.68 -7.94 13.66
CA GLY A 144 32.85 -8.27 14.80
C GLY A 144 32.09 -7.10 15.42
N ASN A 145 32.10 -5.90 14.81
CA ASN A 145 31.30 -4.80 15.33
C ASN A 145 29.85 -4.92 14.87
N PRO A 146 28.86 -4.56 15.71
CA PRO A 146 27.45 -4.50 15.30
C PRO A 146 27.23 -3.63 14.06
N CYS A 147 26.49 -4.13 13.07
CA CYS A 147 26.04 -3.37 11.92
C CYS A 147 24.55 -3.03 12.05
N GLY A 148 24.16 -1.81 11.70
CA GLY A 148 22.76 -1.40 11.72
C GLY A 148 21.93 -2.18 10.70
N THR A 149 20.83 -2.77 11.14
CA THR A 149 19.93 -3.56 10.32
C THR A 149 18.81 -2.71 9.72
N ILE A 150 18.21 -3.21 8.63
CA ILE A 150 17.04 -2.58 8.01
C ILE A 150 15.84 -2.48 8.95
N LEU A 151 15.67 -3.39 9.91
CA LEU A 151 14.59 -3.29 10.90
C LEU A 151 14.85 -2.19 11.92
N GLU A 152 16.10 -1.98 12.33
CA GLU A 152 16.46 -0.84 13.19
C GLU A 152 16.24 0.48 12.45
N ALA A 153 16.70 0.57 11.20
CA ALA A 153 16.44 1.74 10.36
C ALA A 153 14.93 2.01 10.19
N ALA A 154 14.12 0.98 9.97
CA ALA A 154 12.67 1.13 9.87
C ALA A 154 12.04 1.60 11.18
N LYS A 155 12.51 1.06 12.32
CA LYS A 155 12.03 1.46 13.65
C LYS A 155 12.39 2.92 13.96
N ASP A 156 13.60 3.35 13.62
CA ASP A 156 14.06 4.74 13.79
C ASP A 156 13.24 5.73 12.95
N LEU A 157 12.73 5.29 11.79
CA LEU A 157 11.80 6.05 10.96
C LEU A 157 10.35 6.02 11.46
N GLY A 158 10.08 5.41 12.61
CA GLY A 158 8.73 5.30 13.20
C GLY A 158 7.83 4.28 12.49
N MET A 159 8.40 3.37 11.70
CA MET A 159 7.65 2.32 11.01
C MET A 159 7.40 1.14 11.95
N LEU A 160 6.27 0.44 11.75
CA LEU A 160 6.02 -0.82 12.44
C LEU A 160 6.93 -1.91 11.86
N THR A 161 7.59 -2.66 12.74
CA THR A 161 8.51 -3.74 12.37
C THR A 161 8.03 -5.07 12.91
N GLY A 162 8.34 -6.16 12.19
CA GLY A 162 7.94 -7.50 12.59
C GLY A 162 8.72 -8.56 11.82
N VAL A 163 8.95 -9.70 12.49
CA VAL A 163 9.62 -10.87 11.91
C VAL A 163 8.68 -12.06 12.02
N VAL A 164 8.37 -12.69 10.90
CA VAL A 164 7.53 -13.89 10.83
C VAL A 164 8.38 -15.01 10.25
N VAL A 165 8.47 -16.12 10.98
CA VAL A 165 9.27 -17.29 10.60
C VAL A 165 8.53 -18.58 10.87
N THR A 166 8.86 -19.62 10.10
CA THR A 166 8.43 -21.00 10.34
C THR A 166 9.43 -21.79 11.18
N SER A 167 10.67 -21.31 11.29
CA SER A 167 11.72 -21.87 12.15
C SER A 167 11.68 -21.26 13.55
N ARG A 168 12.65 -21.64 14.41
CA ARG A 168 12.84 -20.97 15.69
C ARG A 168 13.18 -19.50 15.47
N ILE A 169 12.62 -18.61 16.28
CA ILE A 169 12.91 -17.17 16.21
C ILE A 169 14.39 -16.84 16.46
N THR A 170 15.11 -17.74 17.13
CA THR A 170 16.55 -17.65 17.38
C THR A 170 17.41 -18.30 16.28
N HIS A 171 16.80 -18.79 15.19
CA HIS A 171 17.56 -19.28 14.05
C HIS A 171 18.38 -18.15 13.41
N ALA A 172 19.45 -18.48 12.70
CA ALA A 172 20.39 -17.50 12.14
C ALA A 172 19.69 -16.40 11.32
N THR A 173 18.73 -16.79 10.46
CA THR A 173 18.02 -15.85 9.58
C THR A 173 17.21 -14.79 10.34
N PRO A 174 16.26 -15.11 11.23
CA PRO A 174 15.56 -14.09 12.02
C PRO A 174 16.47 -13.37 13.02
N ALA A 175 17.47 -14.04 13.58
CA ALA A 175 18.42 -13.43 14.51
C ALA A 175 19.21 -12.29 13.85
N ALA A 176 19.62 -12.43 12.58
CA ALA A 176 20.37 -11.40 11.86
C ALA A 176 19.60 -10.09 11.59
N PHE A 177 18.29 -10.05 11.87
CA PHE A 177 17.48 -8.82 11.81
C PHE A 177 17.14 -8.25 13.20
N SER A 178 17.50 -8.93 14.29
CA SER A 178 17.04 -8.59 15.65
C SER A 178 18.09 -8.69 16.74
N ALA A 179 19.26 -9.24 16.45
CA ALA A 179 20.36 -9.42 17.40
C ALA A 179 21.71 -9.23 16.71
N HIS A 180 22.74 -8.96 17.49
CA HIS A 180 24.14 -8.89 17.04
C HIS A 180 24.96 -9.89 17.85
N VAL A 181 25.53 -10.91 17.19
CA VAL A 181 26.27 -11.99 17.84
C VAL A 181 27.52 -12.32 17.04
N ILE A 182 28.64 -12.38 17.76
CA ILE A 182 29.92 -12.91 17.30
C ILE A 182 30.01 -14.39 17.68
N HIS A 183 30.55 -15.22 16.79
CA HIS A 183 30.72 -16.67 17.01
C HIS A 183 32.15 -17.10 16.79
#